data_AF-A0A1G3FW25-F1
#
_entry.id   AF-A0A1G3FW25-F1
#
_cell.length_a   1.000
_cell.length_b   1.000
_cell.length_c   1.000
_cell.angle_alpha   90.00
_cell.angle_beta   90.00
_cell.angle_gamma   90.00
#
_symmetry.space_group_name_H-M   'P 1'
#
loop_
_entity.id
_entity.type
_entity.pdbx_description
1 polymer ?
#
loop_
_entity_poly.entity_id
_entity_poly.type
_entity_poly.pdbx_seq_one_letter_code
_entity_poly.pdbx_strand_id
1 'polypeptide(L)'
;AVWGGMGMIFLHSAHFAKPFKRLMGAPCNLTWREAGERERLWVTSRHHPIARGLPDHFELEHEEMYGEPFGVPEPLETVFVSWFAGGEVFRSGLTYRRGAGNIFYFRPGHETYPTYHDANVQRVIANAARWAHNPLPRIADPSAAPNTPVAEALEPIVERGPRLHHEGEEGYR
;
A
#
# COMPACT_ATOMS: atom_id res chain seq x y z
N ALA A 1 -0.93 -0.32 -14.07
CA ALA A 1 0.45 -0.13 -13.59
C ALA A 1 0.74 -0.91 -12.31
N VAL A 2 0.15 -0.57 -11.15
CA VAL A 2 0.42 -1.27 -9.87
C VAL A 2 0.07 -2.76 -9.94
N TRP A 3 -1.13 -3.13 -10.39
CA TRP A 3 -1.50 -4.55 -10.58
C TRP A 3 -0.54 -5.34 -11.48
N GLY A 4 0.09 -4.64 -12.43
CA GLY A 4 1.08 -5.22 -13.34
C GLY A 4 2.49 -5.33 -12.76
N GLY A 5 2.74 -4.95 -11.50
CA GLY A 5 4.04 -5.13 -10.84
C GLY A 5 4.76 -3.85 -10.44
N MET A 6 4.23 -2.67 -10.76
CA MET A 6 4.84 -1.42 -10.31
C MET A 6 4.68 -1.23 -8.80
N GLY A 7 5.78 -1.08 -8.08
CA GLY A 7 5.78 -0.67 -6.67
C GLY A 7 5.24 0.75 -6.49
N MET A 8 4.57 1.03 -5.37
CA MET A 8 4.01 2.35 -5.10
C MET A 8 4.19 2.74 -3.62
N ILE A 9 4.58 3.99 -3.39
CA ILE A 9 4.68 4.57 -2.05
C ILE A 9 3.73 5.77 -1.98
N PHE A 10 2.82 5.77 -1.02
CA PHE A 10 1.91 6.87 -0.73
C PHE A 10 2.36 7.57 0.54
N LEU A 11 2.54 8.88 0.48
CA LEU A 11 3.05 9.68 1.59
C LEU A 11 1.95 10.59 2.12
N HIS A 12 1.80 10.64 3.44
CA HIS A 12 0.99 11.63 4.15
C HIS A 12 -0.43 11.78 3.60
N SER A 13 -0.80 12.98 3.13
CA SER A 13 -2.11 13.35 2.59
C SER A 13 -2.50 12.55 1.34
N ALA A 14 -1.57 11.79 0.75
CA ALA A 14 -1.86 10.85 -0.32
C ALA A 14 -2.77 9.68 0.11
N HIS A 15 -3.08 9.51 1.40
CA HIS A 15 -4.17 8.63 1.86
C HIS A 15 -5.51 8.96 1.17
N PHE A 16 -5.71 10.19 0.73
CA PHE A 16 -6.92 10.62 0.04
C PHE A 16 -6.78 10.76 -1.48
N ALA A 17 -5.61 10.41 -2.02
CA ALA A 17 -5.39 10.41 -3.46
C ALA A 17 -6.28 9.36 -4.16
N LYS A 18 -6.86 9.75 -5.30
CA LYS A 18 -7.64 8.86 -6.18
C LYS A 18 -6.99 7.46 -6.38
N PRO A 19 -5.68 7.35 -6.71
CA PRO A 19 -5.03 6.04 -6.85
C PRO A 19 -4.99 5.23 -5.56
N PHE A 20 -4.72 5.83 -4.39
CA PHE A 20 -4.69 5.07 -3.13
C PHE A 20 -6.08 4.54 -2.78
N LYS A 21 -7.11 5.39 -2.82
CA LYS A 21 -8.51 4.99 -2.57
C LYS A 21 -8.96 3.86 -3.50
N ARG A 22 -8.63 3.96 -4.80
CA ARG A 22 -8.96 2.91 -5.78
C ARG A 22 -8.25 1.60 -5.48
N LEU A 23 -6.98 1.64 -5.06
CA LEU A 23 -6.24 0.43 -4.70
C LEU A 23 -6.72 -0.17 -3.39
N MET A 24 -7.09 0.65 -2.40
CA MET A 24 -7.60 0.17 -1.12
C MET A 24 -9.03 -0.35 -1.23
N GLY A 25 -9.85 0.19 -2.14
CA GLY A 25 -11.27 -0.12 -2.21
C GLY A 25 -12.06 0.38 -1.00
N ALA A 26 -11.53 1.41 -0.31
CA ALA A 26 -12.05 1.89 0.96
C ALA A 26 -12.07 3.44 1.01
N PRO A 27 -12.84 4.07 1.91
CA PRO A 27 -12.93 5.53 2.01
C PRO A 27 -11.58 6.22 2.29
N CYS A 28 -10.69 5.55 3.04
CA CYS A 28 -9.38 6.06 3.47
C CYS A 28 -9.47 7.37 4.28
N ASN A 29 -10.56 7.59 5.00
CA ASN A 29 -10.75 8.71 5.91
C ASN A 29 -10.11 8.43 7.27
N LEU A 30 -9.83 9.49 8.01
CA LEU A 30 -9.17 9.48 9.32
C LEU A 30 -9.60 10.73 10.12
N THR A 31 -9.32 10.77 11.41
CA THR A 31 -9.37 12.01 12.20
C THR A 31 -8.04 12.74 12.05
N TRP A 32 -8.06 14.08 12.10
CA TRP A 32 -6.84 14.87 11.92
C TRP A 32 -6.87 16.15 12.75
N ARG A 33 -5.68 16.69 13.04
CA ARG A 33 -5.48 17.97 13.72
C ARG A 33 -4.12 18.55 13.36
N GLU A 34 -4.09 19.81 12.93
CA GLU A 34 -2.87 20.57 12.68
C GLU A 34 -2.55 21.44 13.91
N ALA A 35 -1.65 20.96 14.76
CA ALA A 35 -1.26 21.66 16.00
C ALA A 35 0.27 21.71 16.22
N GLY A 36 1.06 21.26 15.24
CA GLY A 36 2.52 21.16 15.36
C GLY A 36 2.94 20.28 16.53
N GLU A 37 2.17 19.25 16.82
CA GLU A 37 2.39 18.40 17.99
C GLU A 37 3.42 17.30 17.71
N ARG A 38 4.04 16.79 18.77
CA ARG A 38 5.05 15.75 18.64
C ARG A 38 4.42 14.43 18.19
N GLU A 39 5.02 13.84 17.17
CA GLU A 39 4.78 12.46 16.75
C GLU A 39 5.95 11.56 17.19
N ARG A 40 5.66 10.42 17.79
CA ARG A 40 6.63 9.34 17.99
C ARG A 40 6.21 8.13 17.16
N LEU A 41 7.04 7.75 16.19
CA LEU A 41 6.83 6.58 15.34
C LEU A 41 7.52 5.36 15.95
N TRP A 42 6.74 4.38 16.40
CA TRP A 42 7.23 3.11 16.92
C TRP A 42 7.40 2.07 15.81
N VAL A 43 8.53 1.38 15.81
CA VAL A 43 8.81 0.27 14.88
C VAL A 43 8.19 -1.02 15.42
N THR A 44 7.10 -1.45 14.82
CA THR A 44 6.37 -2.66 15.22
C THR A 44 6.84 -3.92 14.48
N SER A 45 7.40 -3.75 13.27
CA SER A 45 8.01 -4.84 12.49
C SER A 45 9.52 -4.64 12.33
N ARG A 46 10.29 -4.88 13.39
CA ARG A 46 11.75 -4.61 13.42
C ARG A 46 12.56 -5.32 12.33
N HIS A 47 12.13 -6.52 11.92
CA HIS A 47 12.82 -7.29 10.89
C HIS A 47 12.35 -6.99 9.46
N HIS A 48 11.36 -6.11 9.29
CA HIS A 48 10.87 -5.75 7.96
C HIS A 48 11.94 -4.94 7.19
N PRO A 49 12.15 -5.19 5.88
CA PRO A 49 13.16 -4.46 5.10
C PRO A 49 13.02 -2.93 5.15
N ILE A 50 11.79 -2.42 5.29
CA ILE A 50 11.52 -0.98 5.43
C ILE A 50 12.14 -0.40 6.71
N ALA A 51 12.14 -1.17 7.80
CA ALA A 51 12.65 -0.75 9.11
C ALA A 51 14.18 -0.86 9.26
N ARG A 52 14.89 -1.34 8.24
CA ARG A 52 16.33 -1.59 8.31
C ARG A 52 17.12 -0.33 8.67
N GLY A 53 17.91 -0.42 9.74
CA GLY A 53 18.79 0.67 10.18
C GLY A 53 18.06 1.83 10.86
N LEU A 54 16.84 1.58 11.34
CA LEU A 54 16.10 2.49 12.21
C LEU A 54 16.25 2.07 13.68
N PRO A 55 16.17 3.03 14.61
CA PRO A 55 15.97 2.73 16.03
C PRO A 55 14.58 2.11 16.27
N ASP A 56 14.33 1.67 17.51
CA ASP A 56 13.05 1.11 17.95
C ASP A 56 11.87 2.08 17.81
N HIS A 57 12.17 3.37 17.84
CA HIS A 57 11.28 4.48 17.51
C HIS A 57 12.10 5.73 17.18
N PHE A 58 11.48 6.69 16.51
CA PHE A 58 12.03 8.04 16.34
C PHE A 58 10.91 9.08 16.46
N GLU A 59 11.30 10.35 16.67
CA GLU A 59 10.38 11.44 16.96
C GLU A 59 10.47 12.52 15.88
N LEU A 60 9.31 13.11 15.56
CA LEU A 60 9.19 14.34 14.81
C LEU A 60 8.60 15.38 15.75
N GLU A 61 9.32 16.48 15.98
CA GLU A 61 8.92 17.47 16.99
C GLU A 61 7.59 18.17 16.63
N HIS A 62 7.38 18.42 15.34
CA HIS A 62 6.19 19.06 14.81
C HIS A 62 5.65 18.25 13.64
N GLU A 63 4.41 17.78 13.77
CA GLU A 63 3.66 17.17 12.67
C GLU A 63 2.15 17.40 12.82
N GLU A 64 1.42 17.15 11.73
CA GLU A 64 -0.03 17.03 11.72
C GLU A 64 -0.41 15.66 12.30
N MET A 65 -1.34 15.65 13.26
CA MET A 65 -1.89 14.42 13.81
C MET A 65 -2.86 13.81 12.81
N TYR A 66 -2.67 12.52 12.50
CA TYR A 66 -3.72 11.63 11.98
C TYR A 66 -4.05 10.58 13.04
N GLY A 67 -5.32 10.23 13.21
CA GLY A 67 -5.80 9.32 14.25
C GLY A 67 -6.65 8.18 13.71
N GLU A 68 -6.65 7.06 14.46
CA GLU A 68 -7.56 5.95 14.23
C GLU A 68 -9.03 6.31 14.60
N PRO A 69 -10.04 5.68 13.98
CA PRO A 69 -9.93 4.63 12.96
C PRO A 69 -9.55 5.18 11.58
N PHE A 70 -8.52 4.60 10.97
CA PHE A 70 -8.14 4.85 9.59
C PHE A 70 -8.92 3.90 8.67
N GLY A 71 -9.76 4.46 7.79
CA GLY A 71 -10.68 3.75 6.91
C GLY A 71 -10.02 3.02 5.74
N VAL A 72 -9.01 2.19 6.02
CA VAL A 72 -8.28 1.33 5.08
C VAL A 72 -8.52 -0.15 5.41
N PRO A 73 -8.36 -1.07 4.44
CA PRO A 73 -8.36 -2.49 4.76
C PRO A 73 -7.18 -2.85 5.67
N GLU A 74 -7.29 -4.00 6.33
CA GLU A 74 -6.18 -4.54 7.12
C GLU A 74 -4.90 -4.66 6.26
N PRO A 75 -3.77 -4.16 6.75
CA PRO A 75 -2.50 -4.24 6.05
C PRO A 75 -1.96 -5.67 6.05
N LEU A 76 -1.04 -5.97 5.13
CA LEU A 76 -0.25 -7.21 5.22
C LEU A 76 0.68 -7.17 6.43
N GLU A 77 1.25 -6.00 6.70
CA GLU A 77 2.10 -5.76 7.85
C GLU A 77 2.03 -4.28 8.24
N THR A 78 1.91 -4.03 9.55
CA THR A 78 2.03 -2.70 10.16
C THR A 78 3.48 -2.51 10.60
N VAL A 79 4.23 -1.73 9.84
CA VAL A 79 5.66 -1.46 10.08
C VAL A 79 5.86 -0.40 11.16
N PHE A 80 4.99 0.62 11.16
CA PHE A 80 5.02 1.70 12.13
C PHE A 80 3.65 1.95 12.75
N VAL A 81 3.67 2.30 14.04
CA VAL A 81 2.53 2.88 14.76
C VAL A 81 2.98 4.18 15.38
N SER A 82 2.28 5.26 15.08
CA SER A 82 2.52 6.58 15.67
C SER A 82 1.74 6.74 16.95
N TRP A 83 2.37 7.41 17.92
CA TRP A 83 1.72 8.08 19.04
C TRP A 83 1.84 9.59 18.82
N PHE A 84 0.77 10.33 19.14
CA PHE A 84 0.74 11.78 19.06
C PHE A 84 0.52 12.39 20.44
N ALA A 85 1.05 13.59 20.67
CA ALA A 85 0.96 14.26 21.97
C ALA A 85 -0.48 14.54 22.44
N GLY A 86 -1.43 14.69 21.51
CA GLY A 86 -2.86 14.79 21.85
C GLY A 86 -3.50 13.49 22.36
N GLY A 87 -2.78 12.37 22.33
CA GLY A 87 -3.21 11.08 22.86
C GLY A 87 -3.66 10.08 21.80
N GLU A 88 -3.76 10.50 20.54
CA GLU A 88 -4.12 9.62 19.43
C GLU A 88 -2.99 8.68 19.04
N VAL A 89 -3.37 7.59 18.39
CA VAL A 89 -2.46 6.65 17.74
C VAL A 89 -2.87 6.46 16.28
N PHE A 90 -1.91 6.02 15.46
CA PHE A 90 -2.15 5.80 14.03
C PHE A 90 -1.28 4.69 13.48
N ARG A 91 -1.85 3.79 12.67
CA ARG A 91 -1.06 2.86 11.88
C ARG A 91 -0.35 3.60 10.73
N SER A 92 0.84 4.12 11.02
CA SER A 92 1.56 5.11 10.21
C SER A 92 2.49 4.54 9.15
N GLY A 93 2.69 3.22 9.14
CA GLY A 93 3.46 2.51 8.13
C GLY A 93 2.77 1.22 7.72
N LEU A 94 2.10 1.20 6.57
CA LEU A 94 1.25 0.08 6.16
C LEU A 94 1.68 -0.50 4.82
N THR A 95 1.85 -1.83 4.79
CA THR A 95 2.14 -2.55 3.55
C THR A 95 0.89 -3.20 2.97
N TYR A 96 0.79 -3.19 1.63
CA TYR A 96 -0.26 -3.90 0.89
C TYR A 96 0.32 -4.55 -0.37
N ARG A 97 -0.43 -5.51 -0.91
CA ARG A 97 -0.21 -6.07 -2.24
C ARG A 97 -1.47 -5.90 -3.08
N ARG A 98 -1.32 -5.47 -4.32
CA ARG A 98 -2.39 -5.46 -5.32
C ARG A 98 -1.86 -5.99 -6.64
N GLY A 99 -2.37 -7.14 -7.09
CA GLY A 99 -1.75 -7.89 -8.19
C GLY A 99 -0.28 -8.19 -7.87
N ALA A 100 0.60 -7.93 -8.83
CA ALA A 100 2.05 -8.08 -8.65
C ALA A 100 2.74 -6.87 -7.98
N GLY A 101 2.01 -5.81 -7.65
CA GLY A 101 2.57 -4.58 -7.07
C GLY A 101 2.58 -4.59 -5.55
N ASN A 102 3.73 -4.21 -4.97
CA ASN A 102 3.87 -3.90 -3.55
C ASN A 102 3.55 -2.41 -3.30
N ILE A 103 2.79 -2.14 -2.24
CA ILE A 103 2.38 -0.78 -1.87
C ILE A 103 2.82 -0.52 -0.43
N PHE A 104 3.38 0.66 -0.18
CA PHE A 104 3.65 1.16 1.17
C PHE A 104 2.94 2.51 1.37
N TYR A 105 2.21 2.66 2.46
CA TYR A 105 1.71 3.95 2.93
C TYR A 105 2.56 4.38 4.13
N PHE A 106 3.05 5.63 4.10
CA PHE A 106 3.84 6.22 5.18
C PHE A 106 3.30 7.60 5.54
N ARG A 107 2.95 7.79 6.82
CA ARG A 107 2.18 8.98 7.27
C ARG A 107 2.95 10.30 7.29
N PRO A 108 4.23 10.40 7.69
CA PRO A 108 4.89 11.70 7.80
C PRO A 108 5.02 12.45 6.49
N GLY A 109 4.82 13.77 6.52
CA GLY A 109 5.04 14.61 5.34
C GLY A 109 4.16 15.85 5.19
N HIS A 110 3.67 16.43 6.30
CA HIS A 110 2.86 17.64 6.24
C HIS A 110 3.68 18.83 5.73
N GLU A 111 3.11 19.64 4.84
CA GLU A 111 3.82 20.60 4.01
C GLU A 111 4.43 21.79 4.77
N THR A 112 3.93 22.10 5.97
CA THR A 112 4.40 23.23 6.78
C THR A 112 5.61 22.89 7.65
N TYR A 113 5.97 21.61 7.76
CA TYR A 113 7.07 21.14 8.59
C TYR A 113 8.21 20.54 7.75
N PRO A 114 9.47 20.62 8.20
CA PRO A 114 10.62 20.08 7.48
C PRO A 114 10.71 18.54 7.58
N THR A 115 9.59 17.83 7.59
CA THR A 115 9.50 16.38 7.84
C THR A 115 10.41 15.57 6.90
N TYR A 116 10.48 15.95 5.62
CA TYR A 116 11.34 15.27 4.64
C TYR A 116 12.84 15.59 4.77
N HIS A 117 13.24 16.47 5.68
CA HIS A 117 14.64 16.70 6.03
C HIS A 117 15.12 15.77 7.17
N ASP A 118 14.22 15.07 7.86
CA ASP A 118 14.60 14.10 8.87
C ASP A 118 15.28 12.86 8.24
N ALA A 119 16.41 12.46 8.80
CA ALA A 119 17.23 11.38 8.26
C ALA A 119 16.56 9.99 8.38
N ASN A 120 15.71 9.79 9.40
CA ASN A 120 14.96 8.55 9.56
C ASN A 120 13.82 8.48 8.55
N VAL A 121 13.09 9.58 8.33
CA VAL A 121 12.05 9.68 7.28
C VAL A 121 12.64 9.37 5.90
N GLN A 122 13.77 9.99 5.54
CA GLN A 122 14.45 9.70 4.28
C GLN A 122 14.90 8.23 4.17
N ARG A 123 15.39 7.64 5.27
CA ARG A 123 15.78 6.22 5.32
C ARG A 123 14.59 5.29 5.12
N VAL A 124 13.45 5.57 5.75
CA VAL A 124 12.21 4.80 5.56
C VAL A 124 11.80 4.83 4.09
N ILE A 125 11.74 6.01 3.46
CA ILE A 125 11.34 6.16 2.06
C ILE A 125 12.30 5.40 1.13
N ALA A 126 13.62 5.52 1.36
CA ALA A 126 14.63 4.81 0.57
C ALA A 126 14.52 3.29 0.73
N ASN A 127 14.28 2.79 1.95
CA ASN A 127 14.07 1.37 2.19
C ASN A 127 12.77 0.86 1.58
N ALA A 128 11.69 1.64 1.66
CA ALA A 128 10.41 1.35 1.03
C ALA A 128 10.53 1.28 -0.49
N ALA A 129 11.32 2.15 -1.12
CA ALA A 129 11.56 2.09 -2.56
C ALA A 129 12.25 0.79 -2.96
N ARG A 130 13.26 0.35 -2.20
CA ARG A 130 13.94 -0.94 -2.42
C ARG A 130 13.02 -2.14 -2.18
N TRP A 131 12.19 -2.08 -1.14
CA TRP A 131 11.23 -3.14 -0.83
C TRP A 131 10.10 -3.23 -1.86
N ALA A 132 9.62 -2.10 -2.36
CA ALA A 132 8.54 -2.04 -3.33
C ALA A 132 9.01 -2.40 -4.76
N HIS A 133 10.31 -2.40 -5.01
CA HIS A 133 10.88 -2.81 -6.29
C HIS A 133 10.57 -4.28 -6.57
N ASN A 134 9.88 -4.53 -7.68
CA ASN A 134 9.68 -5.86 -8.23
C ASN A 134 10.67 -6.05 -9.39
N PRO A 135 11.63 -6.99 -9.29
CA PRO A 135 12.62 -7.21 -10.35
C PRO A 135 12.07 -8.01 -11.54
N LEU A 136 10.87 -8.59 -11.42
CA LEU A 136 10.25 -9.37 -12.49
C LEU A 136 9.62 -8.48 -13.57
N PRO A 137 9.48 -8.98 -14.81
CA PRO A 137 8.76 -8.28 -15.88
C PRO A 137 7.34 -7.88 -15.46
N ARG A 138 6.87 -6.74 -15.96
CA ARG A 138 5.48 -6.33 -15.71
C ARG A 138 4.50 -7.29 -16.37
N ILE A 139 3.42 -7.61 -15.66
CA ILE A 139 2.27 -8.29 -16.26
C ILE A 139 1.59 -7.30 -17.21
N ALA A 140 1.54 -7.65 -18.50
CA ALA A 140 1.08 -6.76 -19.57
C ALA A 140 -0.39 -6.36 -19.40
N ASP A 141 -1.28 -7.34 -19.24
CA ASP A 141 -2.71 -7.11 -18.98
C ASP A 141 -3.15 -7.89 -17.74
N PRO A 142 -3.06 -7.27 -16.55
CA PRO A 142 -3.46 -7.92 -15.30
C PRO A 142 -4.98 -8.08 -15.15
N SER A 143 -5.77 -7.55 -16.08
CA SER A 143 -7.23 -7.71 -16.15
C SER A 143 -7.68 -8.72 -17.20
N ALA A 144 -6.75 -9.30 -17.97
CA ALA A 144 -7.10 -10.27 -18.99
C ALA A 144 -7.72 -11.51 -18.36
N ALA A 145 -8.87 -11.93 -18.91
CA ALA A 145 -9.52 -13.19 -18.59
C ALA A 145 -9.69 -13.99 -19.89
N PRO A 146 -8.61 -14.53 -20.48
CA PRO A 146 -8.69 -15.25 -21.74
C PRO A 146 -9.52 -16.53 -21.57
N ASN A 147 -10.42 -16.77 -22.53
CA ASN A 147 -11.11 -18.04 -22.64
C ASN A 147 -10.11 -19.14 -23.02
N THR A 148 -10.17 -20.30 -22.35
CA THR A 148 -9.38 -21.49 -22.71
C THR A 148 -10.32 -22.51 -23.37
N PRO A 149 -10.15 -22.82 -24.67
CA PRO A 149 -10.97 -23.81 -25.35
C PRO A 149 -10.85 -25.19 -24.72
N VAL A 150 -11.90 -26.02 -24.84
CA VAL A 150 -11.93 -27.40 -24.34
C VAL A 150 -10.76 -28.22 -24.93
N ALA A 151 -10.46 -28.01 -26.21
CA ALA A 151 -9.38 -28.70 -26.90
C ALA A 151 -7.97 -28.33 -26.39
N GLU A 152 -7.83 -27.19 -25.70
CA GLU A 152 -6.56 -26.71 -25.12
C GLU A 152 -6.48 -26.97 -23.61
N ALA A 153 -7.49 -27.64 -23.03
CA ALA A 153 -7.44 -28.04 -21.64
C ALA A 153 -6.23 -28.95 -21.38
N LEU A 154 -5.54 -28.72 -20.26
CA LEU A 154 -4.35 -29.49 -19.87
C LEU A 154 -4.64 -30.99 -19.69
N GLU A 155 -5.88 -31.31 -19.34
CA GLU A 155 -6.37 -32.68 -19.21
C GLU A 155 -7.55 -32.89 -20.17
N PRO A 156 -7.73 -34.11 -20.74
CA PRO A 156 -8.86 -34.39 -21.58
C PRO A 156 -10.19 -34.22 -20.82
N ILE A 157 -11.01 -33.28 -21.26
CA ILE A 157 -12.36 -33.06 -20.75
C ILE A 157 -13.39 -33.21 -21.88
N VAL A 158 -14.61 -33.59 -21.50
CA VAL A 158 -15.75 -33.66 -22.42
C VAL A 158 -16.69 -32.50 -22.08
N GLU A 159 -17.05 -31.69 -23.07
CA GLU A 159 -18.02 -30.60 -22.93
C GLU A 159 -19.38 -31.15 -22.44
N ARG A 160 -20.01 -30.47 -21.47
CA ARG A 160 -21.31 -30.84 -20.90
C ARG A 160 -22.15 -29.60 -20.60
N GLY A 161 -23.46 -29.69 -20.83
CA GLY A 161 -24.43 -28.61 -20.55
C GLY A 161 -24.50 -27.53 -21.65
N PRO A 162 -25.44 -26.57 -21.53
CA PRO A 162 -25.54 -25.45 -22.48
C PRO A 162 -24.40 -24.45 -22.30
N ARG A 163 -24.02 -23.78 -23.39
CA ARG A 163 -22.96 -22.76 -23.42
C ARG A 163 -23.51 -21.38 -23.79
N LEU A 164 -23.00 -20.35 -23.12
CA LEU A 164 -23.33 -18.94 -23.38
C LEU A 164 -22.34 -18.28 -24.34
N HIS A 165 -21.08 -18.71 -24.30
CA HIS A 165 -20.01 -18.21 -25.16
C HIS A 165 -19.44 -19.35 -26.00
N HIS A 166 -19.12 -19.05 -27.25
CA HIS A 166 -18.51 -19.99 -28.19
C HIS A 166 -16.97 -19.97 -28.10
N GLU A 167 -16.31 -21.00 -28.63
CA GLU A 167 -14.85 -21.06 -28.68
C GLU A 167 -14.27 -19.81 -29.35
N GLY A 168 -13.32 -19.16 -28.68
CA GLY A 168 -12.68 -17.94 -29.17
C GLY A 168 -13.44 -16.63 -28.88
N GLU A 169 -14.61 -16.67 -28.22
CA GLU A 169 -15.29 -15.45 -27.77
C GLU A 169 -14.65 -14.86 -26.51
N GLU A 170 -14.55 -13.53 -26.45
CA GLU A 170 -13.88 -12.81 -25.35
C GLU A 170 -14.69 -12.76 -24.04
N GLY A 171 -15.92 -13.28 -24.02
CA GLY A 171 -16.83 -13.20 -22.89
C GLY A 171 -17.28 -11.77 -22.54
N TYR A 172 -18.06 -11.61 -21.47
CA TYR A 172 -18.37 -10.28 -20.94
C TYR A 172 -17.16 -9.72 -20.17
N ARG A 173 -16.80 -8.45 -20.45
CA ARG A 173 -15.72 -7.69 -19.80
C ARG A 173 -16.26 -6.47 -19.08
#